data_AF-A0ABD5C8P8-F1
#
_entry.id   AF-A0ABD5C8P8-F1
#
_cell.length_a   1.000
_cell.length_b   1.000
_cell.length_c   1.000
_cell.angle_alpha   90.00
_cell.angle_beta   90.00
_cell.angle_gamma   90.00
#
_symmetry.space_group_name_H-M   'P 1'
#
loop_
_entity.id
_entity.type
_entity.pdbx_description
1 polymer ?
#
loop_
_entity_poly.entity_id
_entity_poly.type
_entity_poly.pdbx_seq_one_letter_code
_entity_poly.pdbx_strand_id
1 'polypeptide(L)'
;MVVSCGTCYDQLAGYEFDKIFPGCRIIDIHEFLLEKGMKLDGVTGTRYMYHDPCHTPIKTMDPVKLVNALMGSEKDGYKIEKNDRCCGESGTLAVTRPDISTQVRFRKEEEIRKGAAKLRGIPLVAEAGANAINPANASAGTAGAANGSVLKAGDGPQPKGATDVKILTSCPSCLQGLSRYNEDAGIEADYIVVEMARHVLGEDWMVDYVQRANNGGIERVLV
;
A
#
# COMPACT_ATOMS: atom_id res chain seq x y z
N MET A 1 -3.74 12.78 16.74
CA MET A 1 -2.51 12.37 16.04
C MET A 1 -2.84 11.25 15.07
N VAL A 2 -2.54 11.41 13.78
CA VAL A 2 -2.66 10.31 12.80
C VAL A 2 -1.27 9.70 12.60
N VAL A 3 -1.18 8.37 12.61
CA VAL A 3 0.08 7.64 12.43
C VAL A 3 -0.05 6.58 11.34
N SER A 4 1.04 6.30 10.62
CA SER A 4 1.08 5.33 9.52
C SER A 4 1.97 4.11 9.81
N CYS A 5 2.61 4.08 10.98
CA CYS A 5 3.56 3.06 11.41
C CYS A 5 3.17 2.50 12.76
N GLY A 6 3.06 1.16 12.87
CA GLY A 6 2.63 0.49 14.09
C GLY A 6 3.59 0.70 15.26
N THR A 7 4.90 0.67 15.01
CA THR A 7 5.89 0.97 16.04
C THR A 7 5.75 2.39 16.58
N CYS A 8 5.48 3.39 15.72
CA CYS A 8 5.24 4.76 16.16
C CYS A 8 3.96 4.88 17.00
N TYR A 9 2.90 4.16 16.62
CA TYR A 9 1.68 4.06 17.42
C TYR A 9 2.02 3.53 18.82
N ASP A 10 2.70 2.38 18.89
CA ASP A 10 3.00 1.70 20.16
C ASP A 10 3.88 2.57 21.08
N GLN A 11 4.85 3.30 20.51
CA GLN A 11 5.68 4.25 21.27
C GLN A 11 4.86 5.41 21.83
N LEU A 12 4.01 6.05 21.02
CA LEU A 12 3.17 7.16 21.48
C LEU A 12 2.15 6.71 22.54
N ALA A 13 1.60 5.51 22.41
CA ALA A 13 0.73 4.91 23.41
C ALA A 13 1.51 4.65 24.72
N GLY A 14 2.72 4.09 24.63
CA GLY A 14 3.59 3.82 25.78
C GLY A 14 4.03 5.08 26.53
N TYR A 15 4.24 6.19 25.82
CA TYR A 15 4.54 7.50 26.43
C TYR A 15 3.32 8.22 27.03
N GLU A 16 2.17 7.56 27.07
CA GLU A 16 0.92 8.13 27.59
C GLU A 16 0.60 9.47 26.93
N PHE A 17 0.65 9.52 25.58
CA PHE A 17 0.44 10.73 24.79
C PHE A 17 -0.78 11.58 25.23
N ASP A 18 -1.87 10.94 25.64
CA ASP A 18 -3.09 11.62 26.13
C ASP A 18 -2.85 12.41 27.44
N LYS A 19 -1.89 12.02 28.27
CA LYS A 19 -1.47 12.83 29.44
C LYS A 19 -0.71 14.09 29.03
N ILE A 20 0.02 14.05 27.92
CA ILE A 20 0.78 15.18 27.39
C ILE A 20 -0.13 16.12 26.61
N PHE A 21 -1.06 15.56 25.83
CA PHE A 21 -2.02 16.28 25.00
C PHE A 21 -3.45 15.80 25.30
N PRO A 22 -4.08 16.31 26.38
CA PRO A 22 -5.41 15.88 26.80
C PRO A 22 -6.46 16.04 25.70
N GLY A 23 -7.25 14.99 25.47
CA GLY A 23 -8.32 14.99 24.48
C GLY A 23 -7.86 14.75 23.04
N CYS A 24 -6.55 14.54 22.83
CA CYS A 24 -6.01 14.17 21.53
C CYS A 24 -5.91 12.65 21.39
N ARG A 25 -6.74 12.04 20.55
CA ARG A 25 -6.62 10.60 20.23
C ARG A 25 -5.48 10.31 19.26
N ILE A 26 -4.88 9.13 19.40
CA ILE A 26 -4.02 8.50 18.38
C ILE A 26 -4.91 7.64 17.50
N ILE A 27 -4.71 7.69 16.18
CA ILE A 27 -5.43 6.86 15.20
C ILE A 27 -4.49 6.45 14.07
N ASP A 28 -4.60 5.22 13.59
CA ASP A 28 -3.91 4.79 12.37
C ASP A 28 -4.52 5.44 11.12
N ILE A 29 -3.70 5.70 10.10
CA ILE A 29 -4.15 6.32 8.85
C ILE A 29 -5.24 5.50 8.15
N HIS A 30 -5.15 4.17 8.16
CA HIS A 30 -6.12 3.31 7.48
C HIS A 30 -7.47 3.34 8.22
N GLU A 31 -7.45 3.32 9.55
CA GLU A 31 -8.64 3.52 10.39
C GLU A 31 -9.24 4.92 10.18
N PHE A 32 -8.39 5.96 10.11
CA PHE A 32 -8.83 7.32 9.85
C PHE A 32 -9.50 7.46 8.48
N LEU A 33 -8.93 6.88 7.43
CA LEU A 33 -9.51 6.86 6.09
C LEU A 33 -10.88 6.18 6.09
N LEU A 34 -11.00 5.04 6.77
CA LEU A 34 -12.27 4.32 6.89
C LEU A 34 -13.32 5.13 7.66
N GLU A 35 -12.93 5.79 8.76
CA GLU A 35 -13.79 6.68 9.54
C GLU A 35 -14.29 7.87 8.72
N LYS A 36 -13.46 8.40 7.81
CA LYS A 36 -13.83 9.46 6.87
C LYS A 36 -14.62 8.98 5.66
N GLY A 37 -14.88 7.67 5.55
CA GLY A 37 -15.60 7.09 4.42
C GLY A 37 -14.80 7.07 3.12
N MET A 38 -13.48 7.23 3.18
CA MET A 38 -12.60 7.14 2.01
C MET A 38 -12.34 5.65 1.70
N LYS A 39 -13.06 5.13 0.70
CA LYS A 39 -13.01 3.72 0.27
C LYS A 39 -13.07 3.66 -1.25
N LEU A 40 -12.51 2.61 -1.83
CA LEU A 40 -12.66 2.32 -3.24
C LEU A 40 -13.98 1.57 -3.50
N ASP A 41 -14.52 1.68 -4.71
CA ASP A 41 -15.72 0.96 -5.15
C ASP A 41 -15.43 -0.42 -5.75
N GLY A 42 -14.19 -0.89 -5.59
CA GLY A 42 -13.64 -2.06 -6.26
C GLY A 42 -12.45 -1.66 -7.14
N VAL A 43 -11.63 -2.65 -7.50
CA VAL A 43 -10.47 -2.43 -8.36
C VAL A 43 -10.43 -3.48 -9.47
N THR A 44 -10.28 -2.99 -10.70
CA THR A 44 -10.22 -3.82 -11.92
C THR A 44 -8.78 -4.16 -12.29
N GLY A 45 -8.56 -5.30 -12.95
CA GLY A 45 -7.27 -5.65 -13.55
C GLY A 45 -6.22 -6.23 -12.59
N THR A 46 -6.31 -5.92 -11.30
CA THR A 46 -5.36 -6.35 -10.27
C THR A 46 -6.04 -7.21 -9.20
N ARG A 47 -5.28 -8.14 -8.63
CA ARG A 47 -5.68 -8.94 -7.47
C ARG A 47 -4.75 -8.67 -6.31
N TYR A 48 -5.33 -8.49 -5.12
CA TYR A 48 -4.59 -8.17 -3.92
C TYR A 48 -4.58 -9.33 -2.92
N MET A 49 -3.41 -9.57 -2.33
CA MET A 49 -3.28 -10.24 -1.02
C MET A 49 -2.77 -9.22 0.00
N TYR A 50 -2.89 -9.51 1.29
CA TYR A 50 -2.51 -8.58 2.35
C TYR A 50 -1.45 -9.15 3.29
N HIS A 51 -0.35 -8.43 3.48
CA HIS A 51 0.60 -8.67 4.55
C HIS A 51 0.29 -7.79 5.76
N ASP A 52 -0.31 -8.44 6.76
CA ASP A 52 -0.48 -7.88 8.09
C ASP A 52 0.88 -7.84 8.82
N PRO A 53 1.37 -6.64 9.17
CA PRO A 53 2.66 -6.48 9.85
C PRO A 53 2.70 -7.16 11.22
N CYS A 54 3.88 -7.60 11.66
CA CYS A 54 4.07 -8.14 13.01
C CYS A 54 3.65 -7.15 14.12
N HIS A 55 3.82 -5.84 13.85
CA HIS A 55 3.33 -4.74 14.69
C HIS A 55 2.30 -3.94 13.88
N THR A 56 1.08 -4.47 13.80
CA THR A 56 0.01 -3.82 13.04
C THR A 56 -0.35 -2.46 13.67
N PRO A 57 -0.46 -1.38 12.87
CA PRO A 57 -0.91 -0.08 13.38
C PRO A 57 -2.41 -0.05 13.66
N ILE A 58 -3.18 -0.97 13.08
CA ILE A 58 -4.64 -1.05 13.21
C ILE A 58 -4.98 -1.64 14.58
N LYS A 59 -5.72 -0.92 15.44
CA LYS A 59 -5.95 -1.32 16.84
C LYS A 59 -7.41 -1.61 17.18
N THR A 60 -8.35 -1.13 16.38
CA THR A 60 -9.79 -1.15 16.70
C THR A 60 -10.56 -2.28 16.03
N MET A 61 -10.00 -2.91 15.00
CA MET A 61 -10.64 -3.99 14.27
C MET A 61 -9.63 -4.95 13.64
N ASP A 62 -10.14 -6.05 13.06
CA ASP A 62 -9.32 -6.99 12.31
C ASP A 62 -8.70 -6.31 11.06
N PRO A 63 -7.37 -6.36 10.87
CA PRO A 63 -6.69 -5.73 9.74
C PRO A 63 -7.19 -6.20 8.37
N VAL A 64 -7.48 -7.50 8.22
CA VAL A 64 -7.94 -8.05 6.94
C VAL A 64 -9.33 -7.51 6.61
N LYS A 65 -10.24 -7.44 7.59
CA LYS A 65 -11.55 -6.79 7.41
C LYS A 65 -11.42 -5.33 7.03
N LEU A 66 -10.52 -4.60 7.67
CA LEU A 66 -10.27 -3.18 7.36
C LEU A 66 -9.81 -3.01 5.91
N VAL A 67 -8.85 -3.81 5.46
CA VAL A 67 -8.32 -3.74 4.09
C VAL A 67 -9.38 -4.08 3.05
N ASN A 68 -10.18 -5.11 3.27
CA ASN A 68 -11.29 -5.44 2.36
C ASN A 68 -12.32 -4.29 2.29
N ALA A 69 -12.60 -3.64 3.42
CA ALA A 69 -13.52 -2.50 3.46
C ALA A 69 -12.96 -1.26 2.76
N LEU A 70 -11.65 -0.99 2.88
CA LEU A 70 -11.00 0.14 2.20
C LEU A 70 -10.87 -0.07 0.69
N MET A 71 -10.47 -1.28 0.28
CA MET A 71 -10.21 -1.60 -1.13
C MET A 71 -11.49 -1.93 -1.92
N GLY A 72 -12.64 -2.06 -1.25
CA GLY A 72 -13.92 -2.37 -1.91
C GLY A 72 -13.99 -3.76 -2.54
N SER A 73 -13.02 -4.65 -2.25
CA SER A 73 -12.83 -5.92 -2.96
C SER A 73 -14.02 -6.88 -2.86
N GLU A 74 -14.85 -6.76 -1.82
CA GLU A 74 -16.07 -7.58 -1.68
C GLU A 74 -17.04 -7.40 -2.85
N LYS A 75 -17.00 -6.26 -3.55
CA LYS A 75 -17.80 -5.97 -4.75
C LYS A 75 -17.27 -6.68 -6.00
N ASP A 76 -15.98 -7.05 -6.01
CA ASP A 76 -15.27 -7.63 -7.16
C ASP A 76 -15.34 -9.17 -7.19
N GLY A 77 -16.17 -9.77 -6.34
CA GLY A 77 -16.37 -11.22 -6.28
C GLY A 77 -15.19 -12.01 -5.71
N TYR A 78 -14.19 -11.34 -5.12
CA TYR A 78 -13.09 -12.00 -4.42
C TYR A 78 -12.74 -11.27 -3.12
N LYS A 79 -12.15 -12.01 -2.17
CA LYS A 79 -11.77 -11.46 -0.87
C LYS A 79 -10.25 -11.33 -0.78
N ILE A 80 -9.75 -10.20 -0.29
CA ILE A 80 -8.34 -10.03 0.03
C ILE A 80 -8.04 -10.89 1.25
N GLU A 81 -7.20 -11.89 1.05
CA GLU A 81 -6.77 -12.80 2.10
C GLU A 81 -5.40 -12.41 2.67
N LYS A 82 -5.15 -12.82 3.91
CA LYS A 82 -3.86 -12.63 4.56
C LYS A 82 -2.81 -13.54 3.92
N ASN A 83 -1.69 -12.95 3.56
CA ASN A 83 -0.45 -13.68 3.26
C ASN A 83 0.37 -13.77 4.54
N ASP A 84 0.31 -14.94 5.17
CA ASP A 84 0.93 -15.18 6.47
C ASP A 84 2.46 -15.12 6.44
N ARG A 85 3.05 -15.22 7.64
CA ARG A 85 4.49 -15.14 7.94
C ARG A 85 5.08 -13.73 7.86
N CYS A 86 6.07 -13.52 8.73
CA CYS A 86 6.93 -12.34 8.74
C CYS A 86 7.69 -12.21 7.41
N CYS A 87 7.87 -10.98 6.94
CA CYS A 87 8.61 -10.71 5.71
C CYS A 87 10.14 -10.91 5.82
N GLY A 88 10.70 -11.11 7.02
CA GLY A 88 12.12 -11.44 7.25
C GLY A 88 13.13 -10.33 6.94
N GLU A 89 12.75 -9.34 6.13
CA GLU A 89 13.64 -8.29 5.59
C GLU A 89 13.46 -6.93 6.27
N SER A 90 12.40 -6.76 7.07
CA SER A 90 12.08 -5.49 7.74
C SER A 90 12.77 -5.35 9.10
N GLY A 91 13.02 -4.10 9.50
CA GLY A 91 13.76 -3.78 10.71
C GLY A 91 15.25 -4.11 10.59
N THR A 92 15.88 -4.48 11.71
CA THR A 92 17.31 -4.81 11.76
C THR A 92 17.60 -6.31 11.63
N LEU A 93 16.58 -7.16 11.49
CA LEU A 93 16.75 -8.62 11.52
C LEU A 93 17.69 -9.12 10.42
N ALA A 94 17.51 -8.67 9.19
CA ALA A 94 18.33 -9.10 8.06
C ALA A 94 19.81 -8.69 8.20
N VAL A 95 20.08 -7.58 8.88
CA VAL A 95 21.45 -7.08 9.11
C VAL A 95 22.09 -7.76 10.32
N THR A 96 21.32 -7.98 11.38
CA THR A 96 21.84 -8.50 12.66
C THR A 96 21.90 -10.02 12.73
N ARG A 97 20.99 -10.72 12.03
CA ARG A 97 20.87 -12.18 11.99
C ARG A 97 20.56 -12.68 10.57
N PRO A 98 21.48 -12.50 9.61
CA PRO A 98 21.29 -12.94 8.23
C PRO A 98 21.05 -14.46 8.10
N ASP A 99 21.60 -15.23 9.04
CA ASP A 99 21.41 -16.68 9.15
C ASP A 99 19.95 -17.07 9.42
N ILE A 100 19.23 -16.27 10.21
CA ILE A 100 17.80 -16.47 10.50
C ILE A 100 16.96 -15.81 9.42
N SER A 101 17.26 -14.57 9.03
CA SER A 101 16.43 -13.81 8.10
C SER A 101 16.29 -14.52 6.76
N THR A 102 17.35 -15.17 6.27
CA THR A 102 17.34 -15.93 5.01
C THR A 102 16.29 -17.04 5.04
N GLN A 103 16.18 -17.78 6.15
CA GLN A 103 15.18 -18.84 6.30
C GLN A 103 13.76 -18.29 6.41
N VAL A 104 13.58 -17.18 7.12
CA VAL A 104 12.28 -16.48 7.22
C VAL A 104 11.86 -15.98 5.84
N ARG A 105 12.81 -15.40 5.08
CA ARG A 105 12.61 -14.91 3.72
C ARG A 105 12.18 -16.04 2.79
N PHE A 106 12.89 -17.16 2.79
CA PHE A 106 12.53 -18.32 1.96
C PHE A 106 11.09 -18.79 2.22
N ARG A 107 10.71 -18.95 3.49
CA ARG A 107 9.33 -19.33 3.85
C ARG A 107 8.30 -18.30 3.42
N LYS A 108 8.62 -17.00 3.55
CA LYS A 108 7.73 -15.93 3.09
C LYS A 108 7.54 -15.98 1.58
N GLU A 109 8.62 -16.14 0.83
CA GLU A 109 8.62 -16.23 -0.63
C GLU A 109 7.73 -17.39 -1.12
N GLU A 110 7.81 -18.56 -0.48
CA GLU A 110 6.93 -19.69 -0.76
C GLU A 110 5.45 -19.33 -0.53
N GLU A 111 5.12 -18.68 0.59
CA GLU A 111 3.74 -18.25 0.88
C GLU A 111 3.24 -17.19 -0.09
N ILE A 112 4.08 -16.23 -0.50
CA ILE A 112 3.74 -15.24 -1.52
C ILE A 112 3.47 -15.93 -2.86
N ARG A 113 4.33 -16.87 -3.29
CA ARG A 113 4.13 -17.62 -4.53
C ARG A 113 2.84 -18.43 -4.51
N LYS A 114 2.53 -19.11 -3.40
CA LYS A 114 1.26 -19.84 -3.23
C LYS A 114 0.06 -18.89 -3.33
N GLY A 115 0.10 -17.76 -2.62
CA GLY A 115 -0.94 -16.73 -2.68
C GLY A 115 -1.13 -16.17 -4.09
N ALA A 116 -0.03 -15.84 -4.77
CA ALA A 116 -0.05 -15.30 -6.12
C ALA A 116 -0.60 -16.31 -7.13
N ALA A 117 -0.21 -17.58 -7.03
CA ALA A 117 -0.75 -18.64 -7.88
C ALA A 117 -2.27 -18.79 -7.69
N LYS A 118 -2.77 -18.74 -6.45
CA LYS A 118 -4.20 -18.75 -6.15
C LYS A 118 -4.92 -17.56 -6.78
N LEU A 119 -4.38 -16.35 -6.63
CA LEU A 119 -5.00 -15.13 -7.14
C LEU A 119 -5.02 -15.05 -8.66
N ARG A 120 -3.96 -15.50 -9.34
CA ARG A 120 -3.91 -15.56 -10.82
C ARG A 120 -4.92 -16.55 -11.41
N GLY A 121 -5.39 -17.52 -10.62
CA GLY A 121 -6.46 -18.43 -11.01
C GLY A 121 -7.87 -17.84 -10.93
N ILE A 122 -8.05 -16.63 -10.38
CA ILE A 122 -9.36 -15.99 -10.25
C ILE A 122 -9.66 -15.18 -11.51
N PRO A 123 -10.79 -15.42 -12.21
CA PRO A 123 -11.18 -14.63 -13.38
C PRO A 123 -11.32 -13.14 -13.04
N LEU A 124 -10.89 -12.27 -13.97
CA LEU A 124 -11.12 -10.83 -13.89
C LEU A 124 -12.55 -10.51 -14.32
N VAL A 125 -13.28 -9.70 -13.54
CA VAL A 125 -14.60 -9.21 -13.95
C VAL A 125 -14.37 -8.14 -15.03
N ALA A 126 -15.00 -8.30 -16.20
CA ALA A 126 -14.95 -7.31 -17.27
C ALA A 126 -15.81 -6.08 -16.90
N GLU A 127 -15.37 -4.91 -17.36
CA GLU A 127 -15.82 -3.56 -17.00
C GLU A 127 -17.32 -3.39 -16.69
N ALA A 128 -17.62 -2.84 -15.51
CA ALA A 128 -18.81 -2.03 -15.28
C ALA A 128 -18.34 -0.57 -15.16
N GLY A 129 -18.79 0.26 -16.11
CA GLY A 129 -18.24 1.58 -16.41
C GLY A 129 -18.00 2.49 -15.21
N ALA A 130 -16.86 3.19 -15.29
CA ALA A 130 -16.56 4.38 -14.51
C ALA A 130 -17.74 5.35 -14.57
N ASN A 131 -18.42 5.54 -13.44
CA ASN A 131 -19.48 6.54 -13.34
C ASN A 131 -18.95 7.77 -12.60
N ALA A 132 -18.51 8.72 -13.44
CA ALA A 132 -18.67 10.16 -13.33
C ALA A 132 -18.58 10.82 -11.94
N ILE A 133 -17.44 11.49 -11.72
CA ILE A 133 -17.43 12.78 -11.02
C ILE A 133 -17.05 13.85 -12.07
N ASN A 134 -17.93 14.84 -12.19
CA ASN A 134 -18.18 15.77 -13.30
C ASN A 134 -16.95 16.62 -13.76
N PRO A 135 -16.92 17.10 -15.03
CA PRO A 135 -15.79 17.71 -15.69
C PRO A 135 -15.74 19.23 -15.41
N ALA A 136 -14.64 19.70 -14.86
CA ALA A 136 -14.30 21.12 -14.83
C ALA A 136 -12.79 21.32 -14.83
N ASN A 137 -12.10 20.76 -15.84
CA ASN A 137 -10.96 21.41 -16.50
C ASN A 137 -10.42 20.50 -17.62
N ALA A 138 -11.10 20.53 -18.76
CA ALA A 138 -10.49 20.12 -20.01
C ALA A 138 -10.03 21.39 -20.74
N SER A 139 -8.72 21.65 -20.71
CA SER A 139 -8.09 22.46 -21.73
C SER A 139 -6.67 21.97 -21.99
N ALA A 140 -6.57 21.17 -23.05
CA ALA A 140 -5.56 21.16 -24.11
C ALA A 140 -4.10 21.52 -23.78
N GLY A 141 -3.18 20.61 -24.13
CA GLY A 141 -1.77 20.92 -24.32
C GLY A 141 -0.98 19.72 -24.84
N THR A 142 -0.70 19.71 -26.15
CA THR A 142 -0.01 18.67 -26.91
C THR A 142 1.49 18.55 -26.61
N ALA A 143 1.97 17.30 -26.65
CA ALA A 143 3.27 16.80 -27.14
C ALA A 143 4.56 17.59 -26.85
N GLY A 144 5.50 16.94 -26.17
CA GLY A 144 6.92 17.31 -26.14
C GLY A 144 7.78 16.24 -25.48
N ALA A 145 8.39 15.37 -26.28
CA ALA A 145 9.40 14.42 -25.84
C ALA A 145 10.74 15.12 -25.56
N ALA A 146 11.38 14.86 -24.40
CA ALA A 146 12.83 14.77 -24.27
C ALA A 146 13.27 14.26 -22.88
N ASN A 147 13.96 13.11 -22.93
CA ASN A 147 14.89 12.46 -22.00
C ASN A 147 15.39 13.19 -20.74
N GLY A 148 15.41 12.43 -19.63
CA GLY A 148 16.32 12.67 -18.51
C GLY A 148 15.96 11.93 -17.21
N SER A 149 16.18 10.59 -17.17
CA SER A 149 16.42 9.70 -16.01
C SER A 149 15.68 9.98 -14.69
N VAL A 150 14.88 9.05 -14.13
CA VAL A 150 15.38 7.84 -13.45
C VAL A 150 14.44 6.62 -13.66
N LEU A 151 14.96 5.60 -14.35
CA LEU A 151 14.48 4.20 -14.39
C LEU A 151 15.43 3.43 -13.43
N LYS A 152 15.09 2.45 -12.57
CA LYS A 152 14.18 1.28 -12.56
C LYS A 152 14.23 0.69 -11.11
N ALA A 153 13.40 -0.24 -10.61
CA ALA A 153 12.79 -1.40 -11.26
C ALA A 153 11.49 -1.85 -10.56
N GLY A 154 10.40 -1.85 -11.33
CA GLY A 154 9.39 -2.91 -11.41
C GLY A 154 9.19 -3.38 -12.88
N ASP A 155 10.05 -2.93 -13.80
CA ASP A 155 9.87 -3.03 -15.26
C ASP A 155 10.34 -4.37 -15.86
N GLY A 156 10.00 -5.49 -15.24
CA GLY A 156 9.94 -6.76 -15.95
C GLY A 156 8.61 -6.83 -16.69
N PRO A 157 8.55 -7.11 -18.01
CA PRO A 157 7.26 -7.32 -18.66
C PRO A 157 6.58 -8.52 -18.01
N GLN A 158 5.54 -8.27 -17.21
CA GLN A 158 4.59 -9.31 -16.83
C GLN A 158 4.01 -9.87 -18.14
N PRO A 159 3.93 -11.19 -18.31
CA PRO A 159 3.44 -11.78 -19.56
C PRO A 159 2.07 -11.20 -19.90
N LYS A 160 1.95 -10.57 -21.08
CA LYS A 160 0.71 -9.95 -21.56
C LYS A 160 -0.42 -10.97 -21.49
N GLY A 161 -1.39 -10.74 -20.59
CA GLY A 161 -2.56 -11.61 -20.37
C GLY A 161 -2.62 -12.29 -19.00
N ALA A 162 -1.58 -12.18 -18.15
CA ALA A 162 -1.65 -12.65 -16.76
C ALA A 162 -2.24 -11.56 -15.85
N THR A 163 -3.14 -11.96 -14.95
CA THR A 163 -3.68 -11.10 -13.89
C THR A 163 -2.57 -10.51 -13.04
N ASP A 164 -2.55 -9.19 -12.89
CA ASP A 164 -1.59 -8.53 -12.03
C ASP A 164 -1.88 -8.85 -10.56
N VAL A 165 -0.83 -9.13 -9.78
CA VAL A 165 -0.96 -9.51 -8.38
C VAL A 165 -0.09 -8.63 -7.52
N LYS A 166 -0.72 -7.97 -6.54
CA LYS A 166 -0.04 -7.13 -5.57
C LYS A 166 -0.18 -7.67 -4.14
N ILE A 167 0.83 -7.44 -3.33
CA ILE A 167 0.79 -7.63 -1.88
C ILE A 167 0.72 -6.27 -1.19
N LEU A 168 -0.41 -5.99 -0.54
CA LEU A 168 -0.59 -4.76 0.20
C LEU A 168 -0.06 -4.90 1.62
N THR A 169 0.44 -3.81 2.21
CA THR A 169 0.74 -3.75 3.64
C THR A 169 0.40 -2.39 4.24
N SER A 170 0.15 -2.38 5.56
CA SER A 170 -0.09 -1.17 6.36
C SER A 170 1.17 -0.65 7.07
N CYS A 171 2.34 -1.25 6.84
CA CYS A 171 3.60 -0.84 7.48
C CYS A 171 4.67 -0.42 6.44
N PRO A 172 5.20 0.81 6.52
CA PRO A 172 6.27 1.28 5.62
C PRO A 172 7.54 0.43 5.67
N SER A 173 7.92 -0.09 6.85
CA SER A 173 9.09 -0.97 6.96
C SER A 173 8.83 -2.33 6.30
N CYS A 174 7.62 -2.86 6.44
CA CYS A 174 7.21 -4.08 5.73
C CYS A 174 7.22 -3.87 4.23
N LEU A 175 6.78 -2.72 3.73
CA LEU A 175 6.83 -2.40 2.30
C LEU A 175 8.26 -2.51 1.75
N GLN A 176 9.23 -1.87 2.43
CA GLN A 176 10.65 -1.93 2.04
C GLN A 176 11.22 -3.36 2.03
N GLY A 177 10.75 -4.22 2.94
CA GLY A 177 11.15 -5.61 2.98
C GLY A 177 10.44 -6.46 1.91
N LEU A 178 9.14 -6.23 1.72
CA LEU A 178 8.31 -6.95 0.75
C LEU A 178 8.66 -6.62 -0.69
N SER A 179 9.11 -5.39 -0.99
CA SER A 179 9.52 -5.01 -2.34
C SER A 179 10.69 -5.84 -2.87
N ARG A 180 11.48 -6.45 -1.97
CA ARG A 180 12.58 -7.37 -2.33
C ARG A 180 12.08 -8.70 -2.91
N TYR A 181 10.80 -9.01 -2.77
CA TYR A 181 10.19 -10.23 -3.32
C TYR A 181 9.57 -10.01 -4.71
N ASN A 182 9.54 -8.76 -5.19
CA ASN A 182 8.79 -8.42 -6.41
C ASN A 182 9.23 -9.29 -7.60
N GLU A 183 10.55 -9.34 -7.85
CA GLU A 183 11.14 -10.13 -8.93
C GLU A 183 11.03 -11.64 -8.65
N ASP A 184 11.36 -12.08 -7.44
CA ASP A 184 11.41 -13.51 -7.07
C ASP A 184 10.03 -14.20 -7.11
N ALA A 185 8.95 -13.45 -6.83
CA ALA A 185 7.58 -13.97 -6.80
C ALA A 185 6.69 -13.46 -7.96
N GLY A 186 7.20 -12.54 -8.78
CA GLY A 186 6.48 -11.93 -9.90
C GLY A 186 5.25 -11.11 -9.45
N ILE A 187 5.37 -10.42 -8.32
CA ILE A 187 4.31 -9.63 -7.68
C ILE A 187 4.80 -8.19 -7.49
N GLU A 188 3.91 -7.28 -7.12
CA GLU A 188 4.28 -5.93 -6.68
C GLU A 188 3.85 -5.71 -5.22
N ALA A 189 4.78 -5.28 -4.36
CA ALA A 189 4.46 -4.83 -3.02
C ALA A 189 4.09 -3.35 -3.02
N ASP A 190 2.96 -2.99 -2.41
CA ASP A 190 2.55 -1.60 -2.25
C ASP A 190 1.93 -1.30 -0.87
N TYR A 191 1.90 -0.01 -0.52
CA TYR A 191 1.26 0.50 0.67
C TYR A 191 -0.21 0.80 0.40
N ILE A 192 -1.11 0.38 1.29
CA ILE A 192 -2.57 0.52 1.07
C ILE A 192 -2.95 1.96 0.70
N VAL A 193 -2.42 2.95 1.42
CA VAL A 193 -2.77 4.37 1.18
C VAL A 193 -2.23 4.87 -0.16
N VAL A 194 -1.08 4.37 -0.62
CA VAL A 194 -0.49 4.74 -1.91
C VAL A 194 -1.34 4.16 -3.05
N GLU A 195 -1.71 2.88 -2.93
CA GLU A 195 -2.58 2.22 -3.90
C GLU A 195 -3.93 2.94 -3.96
N MET A 196 -4.55 3.25 -2.82
CA MET A 196 -5.79 4.04 -2.78
C MET A 196 -5.63 5.43 -3.40
N ALA A 197 -4.53 6.14 -3.12
CA ALA A 197 -4.27 7.45 -3.68
C ALA A 197 -4.17 7.40 -5.21
N ARG A 198 -3.54 6.37 -5.77
CA ARG A 198 -3.46 6.15 -7.21
C ARG A 198 -4.85 5.98 -7.85
N HIS A 199 -5.72 5.18 -7.23
CA HIS A 199 -7.10 4.98 -7.72
C HIS A 199 -7.98 6.22 -7.58
N VAL A 200 -7.82 7.00 -6.51
CA VAL A 200 -8.67 8.16 -6.22
C VAL A 200 -8.19 9.44 -6.91
N LEU A 201 -6.87 9.65 -6.97
CA LEU A 201 -6.25 10.89 -7.44
C LEU A 201 -5.59 10.76 -8.83
N GLY A 202 -5.52 9.54 -9.38
CA GLY A 202 -4.89 9.25 -10.67
C GLY A 202 -3.41 8.86 -10.56
N GLU A 203 -2.83 8.37 -11.65
CA GLU A 203 -1.45 7.86 -11.71
C GLU A 203 -0.38 8.92 -11.36
N ASP A 204 -0.62 10.17 -11.77
CA ASP A 204 0.32 11.28 -11.57
C ASP A 204 0.19 11.98 -10.20
N TRP A 205 -0.63 11.43 -9.29
CA TRP A 205 -0.99 12.07 -8.02
C TRP A 205 0.22 12.56 -7.21
N MET A 206 1.32 11.78 -7.21
CA MET A 206 2.53 12.10 -6.47
C MET A 206 3.26 13.28 -7.08
N VAL A 207 3.37 13.31 -8.42
CA VAL A 207 3.99 14.41 -9.16
C VAL A 207 3.21 15.70 -8.90
N ASP A 208 1.89 15.64 -9.04
CA ASP A 208 1.00 16.77 -8.80
C ASP A 208 1.02 17.24 -7.34
N TYR A 209 1.11 16.30 -6.39
CA TYR A 209 1.25 16.62 -4.97
C TYR A 209 2.57 17.37 -4.70
N VAL A 210 3.70 16.85 -5.18
CA VAL A 210 5.03 17.46 -4.98
C VAL A 210 5.09 18.86 -5.60
N GLN A 211 4.57 19.03 -6.83
CA GLN A 211 4.52 20.33 -7.49
C GLN A 211 3.71 21.34 -6.67
N ARG A 212 2.51 20.96 -6.20
CA ARG A 212 1.67 21.83 -5.35
C ARG A 212 2.35 22.18 -4.02
N ALA A 213 2.95 21.20 -3.35
CA ALA A 213 3.64 21.41 -2.07
C ALA A 213 4.83 22.38 -2.21
N ASN A 214 5.62 22.23 -3.28
CA ASN A 214 6.74 23.13 -3.57
C ASN A 214 6.29 24.57 -3.90
N ASN A 215 5.13 24.72 -4.53
CA ASN A 215 4.62 26.02 -4.97
C ASN A 215 3.86 26.80 -3.88
N GLY A 216 3.61 26.24 -2.69
CA GLY A 216 2.85 26.97 -1.67
C GLY A 216 2.77 26.40 -0.25
N GLY A 217 3.52 25.36 0.14
CA GLY A 217 3.20 24.62 1.38
C GLY A 217 4.34 24.24 2.32
N ILE A 218 5.61 24.55 2.01
CA ILE A 218 6.71 24.24 2.94
C ILE A 218 7.03 25.49 3.77
N GLU A 219 6.41 25.63 4.93
CA GLU A 219 7.00 26.41 6.02
C GLU A 219 8.34 25.75 6.37
N ARG A 220 9.45 26.35 5.94
CA ARG A 220 10.79 25.90 6.32
C ARG A 220 11.03 26.30 7.78
N VAL A 221 10.76 25.39 8.70
CA VAL A 221 11.22 25.51 10.10
C VAL A 221 12.65 24.99 10.18
N LEU A 222 13.57 25.74 9.57
CA LEU A 222 15.01 25.59 9.80
C LEU A 222 15.58 27.00 9.97
N VAL A 223 15.98 27.32 11.20
CA VAL A 223 16.91 28.41 11.54
C VAL A 223 18.29 27.79 11.73
#